data_AF-A0A1J3IX08-F1
#
_entry.id   AF-A0A1J3IX08-F1
#
_cell.length_a   1.000
_cell.length_b   1.000
_cell.length_c   1.000
_cell.angle_alpha   90.00
_cell.angle_beta   90.00
_cell.angle_gamma   90.00
#
_symmetry.space_group_name_H-M   'P 1'
#
loop_
_entity.id
_entity.type
_entity.pdbx_description
1 polymer ?
#
loop_
_entity_poly.entity_id
_entity_poly.type
_entity_poly.pdbx_seq_one_letter_code
_entity_poly.pdbx_strand_id
1 'polypeptide(L)'
;DIGFVDDDDEVFIVDRLKELIKFKGYQVAPAELEALLISHPSIDDAAVVAMKDEVAGEVPVAFVVRLEESQLTEDDVKNYVNKQVV
;
A
#
# COMPACT_ATOMS: atom_id res chain seq x y z
N ASP A 1 0.04 12.99 11.05
CA ASP A 1 -0.93 12.13 11.75
C ASP A 1 -2.31 12.75 11.66
N ILE A 2 -3.34 11.92 11.63
CA ILE A 2 -4.75 12.29 11.72
C ILE A 2 -5.32 11.48 12.88
N GLY A 3 -5.97 12.18 13.80
CA GLY A 3 -6.59 11.58 14.96
C GLY A 3 -7.73 12.45 15.46
N PHE A 4 -8.59 11.85 16.27
CA PHE A 4 -9.63 12.58 17.00
C PHE A 4 -9.59 12.18 18.47
N VAL A 5 -10.13 13.07 19.31
CA VAL A 5 -10.33 12.81 20.74
C VAL A 5 -11.82 12.61 20.93
N ASP A 6 -12.20 11.56 21.65
CA ASP A 6 -13.61 11.31 21.97
C ASP A 6 -14.06 12.06 23.24
N ASP A 7 -15.31 11.85 23.65
CA ASP A 7 -15.90 12.52 24.81
C ASP A 7 -15.31 12.04 26.15
N ASP A 8 -14.55 10.93 26.14
CA ASP A 8 -13.89 10.35 27.31
C ASP A 8 -12.40 10.76 27.40
N ASP A 9 -12.00 11.79 26.63
CA ASP A 9 -10.63 12.30 26.50
C ASP A 9 -9.63 11.23 25.97
N GLU A 10 -10.11 10.18 25.30
CA GLU A 10 -9.27 9.16 24.69
C GLU A 10 -8.79 9.60 23.30
N VAL A 11 -7.50 9.39 23.01
CA VAL A 11 -6.88 9.79 21.73
C VAL A 11 -6.89 8.62 20.76
N PHE A 12 -7.59 8.78 19.64
CA PHE A 12 -7.61 7.81 18.54
C PHE A 12 -6.74 8.30 17.39
N ILE A 13 -5.72 7.50 17.04
CA ILE A 13 -4.95 7.69 15.81
C ILE A 13 -5.66 6.90 14.71
N VAL A 14 -6.29 7.60 13.78
CA VAL A 14 -7.10 6.98 12.72
C VAL A 14 -6.39 6.88 11.39
N ASP A 15 -5.40 7.75 11.14
CA ASP A 15 -4.68 7.78 9.88
C ASP A 15 -3.35 8.56 10.00
N ARG A 16 -2.45 8.44 9.03
CA ARG A 16 -1.17 9.12 8.95
C ARG A 16 -1.20 10.12 7.80
N LEU A 17 -1.28 11.40 8.16
CA LEU A 17 -1.47 12.53 7.22
C LEU A 17 -0.71 12.42 5.88
N LYS A 18 0.55 11.94 5.84
CA LYS A 18 1.26 11.54 4.60
C LYS A 18 2.41 10.56 4.91
N GLU A 19 2.34 9.31 4.44
CA GLU A 19 3.50 8.42 4.32
C GLU A 19 3.81 8.18 2.84
N LEU A 20 4.37 9.20 2.16
CA LEU A 20 4.80 9.06 0.77
C LEU A 20 6.10 8.26 0.71
N ILE A 21 6.09 7.21 -0.11
CA ILE A 21 7.28 6.39 -0.41
C ILE A 21 8.14 7.16 -1.41
N LYS A 22 9.41 7.39 -1.06
CA LYS A 22 10.37 8.13 -1.89
C LYS A 22 11.20 7.18 -2.74
N PHE A 23 10.65 6.75 -3.86
CA PHE A 23 11.33 5.88 -4.81
C PHE A 23 12.10 6.69 -5.86
N LYS A 24 13.44 6.65 -5.84
CA LYS A 24 14.32 7.34 -6.82
C LYS A 24 13.98 8.83 -7.03
N GLY A 25 13.54 9.52 -5.97
CA GLY A 25 13.13 10.92 -6.02
C GLY A 25 11.67 11.16 -6.44
N TYR A 26 10.94 10.12 -6.83
CA TYR A 26 9.49 10.16 -7.02
C TYR A 26 8.78 9.94 -5.69
N GLN A 27 7.60 10.53 -5.55
CA GLN A 27 6.73 10.34 -4.40
C GLN A 27 5.57 9.43 -4.81
N VAL A 28 5.46 8.28 -4.15
CA VAL A 28 4.41 7.31 -4.39
C VAL A 28 3.52 7.26 -3.16
N ALA A 29 2.21 7.41 -3.34
CA ALA A 29 1.24 7.28 -2.26
C ALA A 29 0.89 5.80 -2.06
N PRO A 30 1.12 5.21 -0.87
CA PRO A 30 0.72 3.83 -0.59
C PRO A 30 -0.75 3.56 -0.88
N ALA A 31 -1.64 4.46 -0.45
CA ALA A 31 -3.08 4.35 -0.65
C ALA A 31 -3.49 4.21 -2.12
N GLU A 32 -2.74 4.81 -3.05
CA GLU A 32 -3.01 4.65 -4.49
C GLU A 32 -2.66 3.24 -4.98
N LEU A 33 -1.53 2.70 -4.51
CA LEU A 33 -1.14 1.31 -4.81
C LEU A 33 -2.04 0.29 -4.12
N GLU A 34 -2.48 0.56 -2.89
CA GLU A 34 -3.45 -0.27 -2.16
C GLU A 34 -4.79 -0.33 -2.90
N ALA A 35 -5.35 0.83 -3.27
CA ALA A 35 -6.58 0.90 -4.04
C ALA A 35 -6.47 0.19 -5.39
N LEU A 36 -5.31 0.31 -6.05
CA LEU A 36 -5.03 -0.42 -7.30
C LEU A 36 -5.02 -1.93 -7.06
N LEU A 37 -4.33 -2.42 -6.03
CA LEU A 37 -4.26 -3.84 -5.69
C LEU A 37 -5.64 -4.41 -5.33
N ILE A 38 -6.43 -3.69 -4.52
CA ILE A 38 -7.80 -4.08 -4.13
C ILE A 38 -8.74 -4.14 -5.35
N SER A 39 -8.46 -3.39 -6.41
CA SER A 39 -9.24 -3.47 -7.65
C SER A 39 -9.02 -4.78 -8.45
N HIS A 40 -8.03 -5.60 -8.08
CA HIS A 40 -7.80 -6.90 -8.69
C HIS A 40 -8.82 -7.94 -8.19
N PRO A 41 -9.53 -8.67 -9.07
CA PRO A 41 -10.64 -9.57 -8.70
C PRO A 41 -10.25 -10.82 -7.89
N SER A 42 -8.96 -10.98 -7.59
CA SER A 42 -8.40 -12.12 -6.83
C SER A 42 -7.73 -11.70 -5.51
N ILE A 43 -7.79 -10.41 -5.19
CA ILE A 43 -7.25 -9.80 -3.97
C ILE A 43 -8.44 -9.40 -3.09
N ASP A 44 -8.39 -9.79 -1.83
CA ASP A 44 -9.41 -9.46 -0.83
C ASP A 44 -9.06 -8.13 -0.13
N ASP A 45 -7.79 -7.98 0.24
CA ASP A 45 -7.27 -6.79 0.90
C ASP A 45 -5.78 -6.59 0.59
N ALA A 46 -5.29 -5.36 0.71
CA ALA A 46 -3.89 -5.04 0.49
C ALA A 46 -3.43 -3.83 1.32
N ALA A 47 -2.20 -3.91 1.84
CA ALA A 47 -1.51 -2.81 2.51
C ALA A 47 -0.13 -2.61 1.88
N VAL A 48 0.30 -1.36 1.69
CA VAL A 48 1.58 -1.02 1.08
C VAL A 48 2.42 -0.18 2.04
N VAL A 49 3.68 -0.57 2.22
CA VAL A 49 4.63 0.13 3.09
C VAL A 49 5.93 0.43 2.37
N ALA A 50 6.67 1.42 2.85
CA ALA A 50 8.02 1.69 2.39
C ALA A 50 9.02 0.69 2.99
N MET A 51 9.87 0.11 2.16
CA MET A 51 11.07 -0.61 2.59
C MET A 51 12.31 0.15 2.12
N LYS A 52 13.32 0.28 2.98
CA LYS A 52 14.59 0.92 2.61
C LYS A 52 15.31 0.09 1.55
N ASP A 53 15.84 0.76 0.54
CA ASP A 53 16.63 0.17 -0.53
C ASP A 53 17.90 1.01 -0.75
N GLU A 54 19.05 0.35 -0.90
CA GLU A 54 20.34 1.04 -1.01
C GLU A 54 20.48 1.87 -2.29
N VAL A 55 19.74 1.54 -3.35
CA VAL A 55 19.85 2.18 -4.67
C VAL A 55 18.69 3.15 -4.91
N ALA A 56 17.47 2.75 -4.56
CA ALA A 56 16.25 3.50 -4.80
C ALA A 56 15.86 4.44 -3.65
N GLY A 57 16.52 4.32 -2.49
CA GLY A 57 16.14 5.00 -1.25
C GLY A 57 15.03 4.24 -0.54
N GLU A 58 13.84 4.24 -1.11
CA GLU A 58 12.69 3.47 -0.62
C GLU A 58 12.00 2.75 -1.79
N VAL A 59 11.51 1.54 -1.54
CA VAL A 59 10.68 0.77 -2.48
C VAL A 59 9.33 0.43 -1.86
N PRO A 60 8.23 0.45 -2.62
CA PRO A 60 6.94 -0.03 -2.14
C PRO A 60 6.97 -1.55 -1.96
N VAL A 61 6.51 -2.01 -0.81
CA VAL A 61 6.28 -3.43 -0.51
C VAL A 61 4.82 -3.61 -0.18
N ALA A 62 4.15 -4.49 -0.93
CA ALA A 62 2.75 -4.80 -0.74
C ALA A 62 2.58 -6.11 0.04
N PHE A 63 1.72 -6.08 1.04
CA PHE A 63 1.16 -7.26 1.69
C PHE A 63 -0.23 -7.48 1.11
N VAL A 64 -0.47 -8.67 0.57
CA VAL A 64 -1.69 -8.98 -0.19
C VAL A 64 -2.40 -10.16 0.45
N VAL A 65 -3.68 -9.96 0.79
CA VAL A 65 -4.60 -11.02 1.17
C VAL A 65 -5.28 -11.50 -0.10
N ARG A 66 -5.13 -12.79 -0.41
CA ARG A 66 -5.77 -13.41 -1.57
C ARG A 66 -7.19 -13.82 -1.19
N LEU A 67 -8.13 -13.71 -2.13
CA LEU A 67 -9.44 -14.33 -1.99
C LEU A 67 -9.30 -15.86 -1.86
N GLU A 68 -10.27 -16.51 -1.20
CA GLU A 68 -10.27 -17.96 -1.02
C GLU A 68 -10.10 -18.69 -2.36
N GLU A 69 -9.31 -19.79 -2.33
CA GLU A 69 -8.97 -20.63 -3.50
C GLU A 69 -8.19 -19.95 -4.64
N SER A 70 -7.88 -18.65 -4.52
CA SER A 70 -7.08 -17.91 -5.49
C SER A 70 -5.68 -18.49 -5.64
N GLN A 71 -5.28 -18.75 -6.89
CA GLN A 71 -3.92 -19.16 -7.26
C GLN A 71 -3.01 -17.97 -7.58
N LEU A 72 -3.42 -16.75 -7.21
CA LEU A 72 -2.66 -15.53 -7.49
C LEU A 72 -1.23 -15.64 -6.93
N THR A 73 -0.26 -15.41 -7.80
CA THR A 73 1.17 -15.44 -7.45
C THR A 73 1.75 -14.04 -7.33
N GLU A 74 2.93 -13.93 -6.74
CA GLU A 74 3.67 -12.66 -6.64
C GLU A 74 3.93 -12.03 -8.02
N ASP A 75 4.31 -12.85 -9.01
CA ASP A 75 4.59 -12.38 -10.37
C ASP A 75 3.34 -11.85 -11.07
N ASP A 76 2.17 -12.48 -10.85
CA ASP A 76 0.90 -12.00 -11.38
C ASP A 76 0.57 -10.61 -10.85
N VAL A 77 0.75 -10.39 -9.53
CA VAL A 77 0.52 -9.10 -8.88
C VAL A 77 1.45 -8.03 -9.45
N LYS A 78 2.75 -8.32 -9.54
CA LYS A 78 3.72 -7.37 -10.12
C LYS A 78 3.39 -7.03 -11.57
N ASN A 79 3.02 -8.02 -12.38
CA ASN A 79 2.64 -7.83 -13.77
C ASN A 79 1.36 -7.01 -13.91
N TYR A 80 0.40 -7.19 -13.01
CA TYR A 80 -0.82 -6.40 -12.98
C TYR A 80 -0.53 -4.93 -12.69
N VAL A 81 0.25 -4.65 -11.65
CA VAL A 81 0.63 -3.27 -11.28
C VAL A 81 1.42 -2.61 -12.41
N ASN A 82 2.43 -3.30 -12.97
CA ASN A 82 3.26 -2.77 -14.06
C ASN A 82 2.50 -2.39 -15.34
N LYS A 83 1.28 -2.91 -15.56
CA LYS A 83 0.43 -2.50 -16.70
C LYS A 83 -0.30 -1.19 -16.47
N GLN A 84 -0.41 -0.77 -15.21
CA GLN A 84 -1.25 0.35 -14.76
C GLN A 84 -0.41 1.58 -14.37
N VAL A 85 0.87 1.36 -14.04
CA VAL A 85 1.85 2.43 -13.81
C VAL A 85 2.81 2.56 -14.99
N VAL A 86 3.13 3.81 -15.37
CA VAL A 86 4.01 4.18 -16.50
C VAL A 86 5.37 4.66 -15.99
#